data_AF-A0A7Y2UVS8-F1
#
_entry.id   AF-A0A7Y2UVS8-F1
#
_cell.length_a   1.000
_cell.length_b   1.000
_cell.length_c   1.000
_cell.angle_alpha   90.00
_cell.angle_beta   90.00
_cell.angle_gamma   90.00
#
_symmetry.space_group_name_H-M   'P 1'
#
loop_
_entity.id
_entity.type
_entity.pdbx_description
1 polymer ?
#
loop_
_entity_poly.entity_id
_entity_poly.type
_entity_poly.pdbx_seq_one_letter_code
_entity_poly.pdbx_strand_id
1 'polypeptide(L)'
;EAGGHGMQVFDLKKLLSVSNPPVTFSADTRYTGFGNSHNIVINEATGFAYAVGTDTYSGGTHIIDIQNPFDPVAAGGYGDSGYTHDAQVVLYNGPDADYTGREIFIGANEDRVVVIDVSDKNNPIEISSFQYSNVWYTHQGWFTEDQKYFILGDELDEIRAGFNSRTLVFDLSDLDAPVIHTTYLGTTMAIDHNGYVKGNDYFLANYTAGLRVIDISGIENSTIVEKGFFDSYPSGNSASFDGVWSVYPYFDSGKIILNDINSGFFVIEASN
;
A
#
# COMPACT_ATOMS: atom_id res chain seq x y z
N GLU A 1 7.49 8.32 12.92
CA GLU A 1 6.59 9.32 12.29
C GLU A 1 6.79 10.70 12.90
N ALA A 2 6.42 11.76 12.17
CA ALA A 2 6.55 13.13 12.65
C ALA A 2 5.41 13.51 13.61
N GLY A 3 5.73 13.63 14.91
CA GLY A 3 4.76 13.99 15.93
C GLY A 3 4.21 15.42 15.76
N GLY A 4 2.90 15.58 15.93
CA GLY A 4 2.21 16.87 15.87
C GLY A 4 2.23 17.55 14.50
N HIS A 5 2.46 16.81 13.41
CA HIS A 5 2.51 17.30 12.04
C HIS A 5 1.12 17.44 11.40
N GLY A 6 0.21 16.49 11.63
CA GLY A 6 -1.09 16.41 10.95
C GLY A 6 -0.95 16.15 9.44
N MET A 7 -2.03 16.40 8.69
CA MET A 7 -2.05 16.28 7.22
C MET A 7 -2.00 17.66 6.57
N GLN A 8 -1.11 17.84 5.60
CA GLN A 8 -1.00 19.06 4.80
C GLN A 8 -1.62 18.84 3.43
N VAL A 9 -2.36 19.83 2.96
CA VAL A 9 -2.91 19.87 1.59
C VAL A 9 -2.12 20.92 0.81
N PHE A 10 -1.70 20.57 -0.39
CA PHE A 10 -0.96 21.46 -1.28
C PHE A 10 -1.43 21.29 -2.73
N ASP A 11 -1.82 22.38 -3.37
CA ASP A 11 -2.18 22.37 -4.80
C ASP A 11 -0.93 22.33 -5.69
N LEU A 12 -0.69 21.17 -6.31
CA LEU A 12 0.42 20.95 -7.23
C LEU A 12 0.40 21.90 -8.45
N LYS A 13 -0.74 22.50 -8.82
CA LYS A 13 -0.80 23.49 -9.92
C LYS A 13 0.06 24.72 -9.65
N LYS A 14 0.35 25.04 -8.38
CA LYS A 14 1.26 26.13 -8.02
C LYS A 14 2.67 25.94 -8.59
N LEU A 15 3.10 24.69 -8.78
CA LEU A 15 4.40 24.35 -9.36
C LEU A 15 4.53 24.84 -10.81
N LEU A 16 3.42 24.93 -11.56
CA LEU A 16 3.41 25.40 -12.94
C LEU A 16 3.75 26.89 -13.09
N SER A 17 3.67 27.65 -11.99
CA SER A 17 3.93 29.09 -11.97
C SER A 17 5.33 29.48 -11.50
N VAL A 18 6.18 28.50 -11.17
CA VAL A 18 7.53 28.73 -10.66
C VAL A 18 8.46 29.13 -11.80
N SER A 19 8.94 30.38 -11.78
CA SER A 19 9.90 30.90 -12.76
C SER A 19 11.37 30.77 -12.35
N ASN A 20 11.67 30.73 -11.04
CA ASN A 20 13.04 30.68 -10.53
C ASN A 20 13.14 29.75 -9.29
N PRO A 21 13.32 28.43 -9.48
CA PRO A 21 13.47 27.49 -8.37
C PRO A 21 14.86 27.58 -7.69
N PRO A 22 15.00 27.20 -6.41
CA PRO A 22 13.97 26.63 -5.53
C PRO A 22 13.06 27.69 -4.91
N VAL A 23 11.77 27.35 -4.76
CA VAL A 23 10.79 28.16 -4.02
C VAL A 23 10.30 27.36 -2.82
N THR A 24 10.23 28.01 -1.65
CA THR A 24 9.60 27.42 -0.46
C THR A 24 8.10 27.71 -0.48
N PHE A 25 7.29 26.66 -0.41
CA PHE A 25 5.84 26.76 -0.35
C PHE A 25 5.32 26.59 1.08
N SER A 26 4.13 27.15 1.34
CA SER A 26 3.30 26.79 2.49
C SER A 26 2.15 25.91 2.03
N ALA A 27 1.69 25.03 2.91
CA ALA A 27 0.47 24.26 2.69
C ALA A 27 -0.74 25.20 2.48
N ASP A 28 -1.65 24.80 1.60
CA ASP A 28 -2.93 25.48 1.40
C ASP A 28 -3.83 25.32 2.62
N THR A 29 -3.80 24.13 3.21
CA THR A 29 -4.57 23.79 4.40
C THR A 29 -3.80 22.78 5.22
N ARG A 30 -4.01 22.81 6.53
CA ARG A 30 -3.45 21.84 7.46
C ARG A 30 -4.55 21.28 8.34
N TYR A 31 -4.82 20.00 8.17
CA TYR A 31 -5.72 19.23 9.01
C TYR A 31 -4.96 18.75 10.26
N THR A 32 -5.51 19.01 11.44
CA THR A 32 -4.89 18.68 12.73
C THR A 32 -5.75 17.77 13.59
N GLY A 33 -6.64 16.96 12.97
CA GLY A 33 -7.45 15.97 13.69
C GLY A 33 -6.65 14.80 14.26
N PHE A 34 -5.40 14.64 13.81
CA PHE A 34 -4.39 13.75 14.38
C PHE A 34 -3.02 14.45 14.38
N GLY A 35 -2.10 13.98 15.22
CA GLY A 35 -0.74 14.48 15.34
C GLY A 35 0.25 13.77 14.41
N ASN A 36 0.30 12.45 14.44
CA ASN A 36 1.14 11.61 13.56
C ASN A 36 0.29 10.68 12.69
N SER A 37 0.92 10.13 11.67
CA SER A 37 0.36 9.09 10.80
C SER A 37 1.52 8.35 10.15
N HIS A 38 1.36 7.04 10.00
CA HIS A 38 2.28 6.19 9.24
C HIS A 38 2.10 6.39 7.74
N ASN A 39 0.86 6.21 7.28
CA ASN A 39 0.49 6.32 5.88
C ASN A 39 -0.91 6.96 5.73
N ILE A 40 -1.20 7.50 4.55
CA ILE A 40 -2.51 8.05 4.17
C ILE A 40 -2.97 7.36 2.90
N VAL A 41 -4.11 6.67 2.98
CA VAL A 41 -4.74 5.98 1.86
C VAL A 41 -5.92 6.80 1.37
N ILE A 42 -6.14 6.91 0.06
CA ILE A 42 -7.25 7.67 -0.52
C ILE A 42 -8.13 6.72 -1.32
N ASN A 43 -9.44 6.77 -1.07
CA ASN A 43 -10.43 6.20 -1.98
C ASN A 43 -11.04 7.33 -2.81
N GLU A 44 -10.57 7.48 -4.05
CA GLU A 44 -11.01 8.56 -4.94
C GLU A 44 -12.48 8.42 -5.34
N ALA A 45 -13.04 7.20 -5.35
CA ALA A 45 -14.43 6.97 -5.74
C ALA A 45 -15.43 7.51 -4.71
N THR A 46 -15.03 7.55 -3.43
CA THR A 46 -15.88 8.00 -2.31
C THR A 46 -15.44 9.35 -1.76
N GLY A 47 -14.23 9.81 -2.09
CA GLY A 47 -13.71 11.12 -1.66
C GLY A 47 -13.30 11.13 -0.19
N PHE A 48 -12.79 10.02 0.33
CA PHE A 48 -12.28 9.90 1.70
C PHE A 48 -10.79 9.58 1.72
N ALA A 49 -10.10 10.14 2.71
CA ALA A 49 -8.75 9.74 3.10
C ALA A 49 -8.79 8.97 4.43
N TYR A 50 -7.87 8.03 4.56
CA TYR A 50 -7.73 7.11 5.68
C TYR A 50 -6.29 7.22 6.18
N ALA A 51 -6.08 8.00 7.23
CA ALA A 51 -4.78 8.09 7.88
C ALA A 51 -4.64 6.90 8.83
N VAL A 52 -3.58 6.11 8.69
CA VAL A 52 -3.29 4.94 9.53
C VAL A 52 -2.07 5.19 10.40
N GLY A 53 -1.92 4.39 11.46
CA GLY A 53 -0.82 4.52 12.42
C GLY A 53 -0.88 5.82 13.23
N THR A 54 -2.05 6.44 13.35
CA THR A 54 -2.18 7.76 13.99
C THR A 54 -2.15 7.71 15.52
N ASP A 55 -2.04 8.86 16.19
CA ASP A 55 -2.28 8.99 17.65
C ASP A 55 -3.78 8.93 18.03
N THR A 56 -4.65 8.68 17.07
CA THR A 56 -6.09 8.48 17.28
C THR A 56 -6.47 7.03 16.95
N TYR A 57 -7.65 6.59 17.42
CA TYR A 57 -8.18 5.25 17.16
C TYR A 57 -7.16 4.12 17.40
N SER A 58 -6.37 4.21 18.48
CA SER A 58 -5.37 3.20 18.85
C SER A 58 -4.33 2.87 17.76
N GLY A 59 -4.07 3.79 16.83
CA GLY A 59 -3.19 3.54 15.69
C GLY A 59 -3.86 2.86 14.50
N GLY A 60 -5.16 2.57 14.58
CA GLY A 60 -5.96 2.10 13.44
C GLY A 60 -6.17 3.22 12.42
N THR A 61 -7.38 3.34 11.88
CA THR A 61 -7.68 4.34 10.85
C THR A 61 -8.44 5.54 11.39
N HIS A 62 -7.96 6.74 11.05
CA HIS A 62 -8.66 8.01 11.16
C HIS A 62 -9.22 8.39 9.79
N ILE A 63 -10.53 8.52 9.68
CA ILE A 63 -11.21 8.78 8.41
C ILE A 63 -11.44 10.29 8.27
N ILE A 64 -11.14 10.81 7.08
CA ILE A 64 -11.22 12.23 6.73
C ILE A 64 -12.04 12.35 5.45
N ASP A 65 -13.10 13.17 5.50
CA ASP A 65 -13.80 13.62 4.31
C ASP A 65 -12.92 14.64 3.58
N ILE A 66 -12.61 14.37 2.31
CA ILE A 66 -11.79 15.23 1.44
C ILE A 66 -12.52 15.63 0.15
N GLN A 67 -13.85 15.52 0.09
CA GLN A 67 -14.62 15.90 -1.11
C GLN A 67 -14.44 17.39 -1.44
N ASN A 68 -14.19 18.22 -0.42
CA ASN A 68 -13.53 19.50 -0.57
C ASN A 68 -12.08 19.40 -0.06
N PRO A 69 -11.07 19.24 -0.94
CA PRO A 69 -9.69 18.99 -0.49
C PRO A 69 -9.09 20.17 0.29
N PHE A 70 -9.59 21.40 0.11
CA PHE A 70 -9.13 22.57 0.86
C PHE A 70 -9.86 22.78 2.19
N ASP A 71 -10.83 21.92 2.53
CA ASP A 71 -11.55 21.95 3.80
C ASP A 71 -11.81 20.51 4.31
N PRO A 72 -10.75 19.76 4.62
CA PRO A 72 -10.87 18.38 5.09
C PRO A 72 -11.53 18.32 6.48
N VAL A 73 -12.46 17.37 6.67
CA VAL A 73 -13.25 17.24 7.90
C VAL A 73 -13.13 15.82 8.46
N ALA A 74 -13.07 15.69 9.79
CA ALA A 74 -13.12 14.37 10.44
C ALA A 74 -14.41 13.64 10.09
N ALA A 75 -14.31 12.39 9.65
CA ALA A 75 -15.45 11.56 9.25
C ALA A 75 -15.66 10.33 10.14
N GLY A 76 -14.81 10.13 11.15
CA GLY A 76 -14.86 8.97 12.05
C GLY A 76 -13.53 8.22 12.06
N GLY A 77 -13.58 6.94 12.37
CA GLY A 77 -12.41 6.09 12.46
C GLY A 77 -12.70 4.76 13.10
N TYR A 78 -11.70 3.89 13.08
CA TYR A 78 -11.78 2.54 13.61
C TYR A 78 -10.46 2.14 14.25
N GLY A 79 -10.53 1.63 15.47
CA GLY A 79 -9.36 1.28 16.28
C GLY A 79 -9.46 -0.05 17.02
N ASP A 80 -10.55 -0.79 16.83
CA ASP A 80 -10.82 -2.01 17.62
C ASP A 80 -9.84 -3.14 17.25
N SER A 81 -9.28 -3.12 16.03
CA SER A 81 -8.23 -4.05 15.60
C SER A 81 -6.80 -3.54 15.86
N GLY A 82 -6.64 -2.44 16.59
CA GLY A 82 -5.33 -1.91 16.99
C GLY A 82 -4.58 -1.17 15.87
N TYR A 83 -3.25 -1.17 15.95
CA TYR A 83 -2.38 -0.43 15.03
C TYR A 83 -2.46 -0.98 13.61
N THR A 84 -2.57 -0.09 12.62
CA THR A 84 -2.46 -0.40 11.20
C THR A 84 -1.28 0.34 10.60
N HIS A 85 -0.38 -0.41 9.96
CA HIS A 85 0.82 0.11 9.33
C HIS A 85 0.50 0.71 7.96
N ASP A 86 -0.13 -0.11 7.10
CA ASP A 86 -0.53 0.25 5.74
C ASP A 86 -1.93 -0.31 5.46
N ALA A 87 -2.60 0.21 4.44
CA ALA A 87 -3.90 -0.29 4.03
C ALA A 87 -4.19 -0.05 2.55
N GLN A 88 -5.14 -0.82 2.03
CA GLN A 88 -5.85 -0.51 0.80
C GLN A 88 -7.32 -0.28 1.13
N VAL A 89 -7.92 0.76 0.54
CA VAL A 89 -9.36 1.01 0.66
C VAL A 89 -9.97 1.07 -0.72
N VAL A 90 -10.95 0.21 -0.97
CA VAL A 90 -11.59 0.07 -2.28
C VAL A 90 -13.10 0.17 -2.18
N LEU A 91 -13.74 0.70 -3.22
CA LEU A 91 -15.14 0.36 -3.48
C LEU A 91 -15.16 -1.07 -4.03
N TYR A 92 -15.65 -2.00 -3.23
CA TYR A 92 -15.54 -3.42 -3.53
C TYR A 92 -16.49 -3.82 -4.67
N ASN A 93 -15.94 -4.52 -5.64
CA ASN A 93 -16.62 -5.06 -6.81
C ASN A 93 -16.04 -6.44 -7.18
N GLY A 94 -15.51 -7.14 -6.17
CA GLY A 94 -14.97 -8.47 -6.31
C GLY A 94 -16.03 -9.58 -6.29
N PRO A 95 -15.59 -10.84 -6.21
CA PRO A 95 -16.45 -12.03 -6.28
C PRO A 95 -17.41 -12.23 -5.10
N ASP A 96 -17.16 -11.61 -3.95
CA ASP A 96 -18.03 -11.73 -2.78
C ASP A 96 -19.29 -10.86 -2.92
N ALA A 97 -20.43 -11.51 -3.13
CA ALA A 97 -21.69 -10.84 -3.37
C ALA A 97 -22.24 -10.11 -2.13
N ASP A 98 -21.82 -10.49 -0.91
CA ASP A 98 -22.33 -9.89 0.32
C ASP A 98 -21.79 -8.46 0.52
N TYR A 99 -20.62 -8.18 -0.05
CA TYR A 99 -19.92 -6.89 0.07
C TYR A 99 -19.83 -6.09 -1.23
N THR A 100 -20.49 -6.53 -2.31
CA THR A 100 -20.51 -5.77 -3.57
C THR A 100 -21.06 -4.35 -3.36
N GLY A 101 -20.30 -3.34 -3.79
CA GLY A 101 -20.61 -1.92 -3.63
C GLY A 101 -20.34 -1.35 -2.24
N ARG A 102 -19.81 -2.14 -1.31
CA ARG A 102 -19.33 -1.67 0.00
C ARG A 102 -17.96 -1.02 -0.15
N GLU A 103 -17.63 -0.11 0.75
CA GLU A 103 -16.27 0.40 0.87
C GLU A 103 -15.51 -0.44 1.87
N ILE A 104 -14.51 -1.17 1.38
CA ILE A 104 -13.75 -2.15 2.15
C ILE A 104 -12.35 -1.63 2.41
N PHE A 105 -12.00 -1.56 3.68
CA PHE A 105 -10.66 -1.29 4.18
C PHE A 105 -9.96 -2.61 4.48
N ILE A 106 -8.77 -2.80 3.94
CA ILE A 106 -7.91 -3.93 4.27
C ILE A 106 -6.61 -3.41 4.83
N GLY A 107 -6.38 -3.67 6.11
CA GLY A 107 -5.23 -3.19 6.86
C GLY A 107 -4.16 -4.27 7.05
N ALA A 108 -2.91 -3.87 6.90
CA ALA A 108 -1.74 -4.62 7.33
C ALA A 108 -1.34 -4.14 8.73
N ASN A 109 -1.57 -4.96 9.75
CA ASN A 109 -1.47 -4.59 11.17
C ASN A 109 -0.18 -5.07 11.84
N GLU A 110 0.91 -5.27 11.07
CA GLU A 110 2.20 -5.83 11.50
C GLU A 110 2.16 -7.30 11.94
N ASP A 111 1.04 -7.77 12.52
CA ASP A 111 0.88 -9.12 13.05
C ASP A 111 -0.21 -9.94 12.32
N ARG A 112 -1.03 -9.30 11.49
CA ARG A 112 -2.14 -9.91 10.75
C ARG A 112 -2.67 -8.96 9.67
N VAL A 113 -3.57 -9.49 8.84
CA VAL A 113 -4.42 -8.69 7.96
C VAL A 113 -5.80 -8.54 8.61
N VAL A 114 -6.41 -7.36 8.47
CA VAL A 114 -7.78 -7.06 8.92
C VAL A 114 -8.61 -6.58 7.75
N VAL A 115 -9.88 -7.01 7.67
CA VAL A 115 -10.84 -6.63 6.62
C VAL A 115 -12.05 -5.98 7.29
N ILE A 116 -12.36 -4.74 6.92
CA ILE A 116 -13.35 -3.90 7.61
C ILE A 116 -14.28 -3.27 6.57
N ASP A 117 -15.60 -3.40 6.78
CA ASP A 117 -16.59 -2.58 6.06
C ASP A 117 -16.58 -1.17 6.67
N VAL A 118 -16.09 -0.21 5.92
CA VAL A 118 -16.06 1.22 6.27
C VAL A 118 -17.14 2.01 5.54
N SER A 119 -18.14 1.37 4.94
CA SER A 119 -19.21 2.06 4.18
C SER A 119 -19.91 3.12 5.03
N ASP A 120 -20.28 2.77 6.26
CA ASP A 120 -20.73 3.73 7.28
C ASP A 120 -19.53 4.18 8.13
N LYS A 121 -19.05 5.40 7.88
CA LYS A 121 -17.88 5.97 8.54
C LYS A 121 -18.06 6.15 10.06
N ASN A 122 -19.29 6.20 10.54
CA ASN A 122 -19.60 6.32 11.97
C ASN A 122 -19.69 4.96 12.68
N ASN A 123 -19.82 3.88 11.92
CA ASN A 123 -19.91 2.53 12.45
C ASN A 123 -19.18 1.53 11.54
N PRO A 124 -17.84 1.60 11.44
CA PRO A 124 -17.07 0.58 10.74
C PRO A 124 -17.21 -0.78 11.43
N ILE A 125 -17.27 -1.86 10.64
CA ILE A 125 -17.52 -3.22 11.13
C ILE A 125 -16.41 -4.13 10.61
N GLU A 126 -15.69 -4.81 11.51
CA GLU A 126 -14.76 -5.87 11.12
C GLU A 126 -15.55 -7.01 10.46
N ILE A 127 -15.13 -7.38 9.26
CA ILE A 127 -15.62 -8.56 8.52
C ILE A 127 -14.82 -9.77 8.98
N SER A 128 -13.50 -9.69 8.86
CA SER A 128 -12.59 -10.76 9.25
C SER A 128 -11.21 -10.24 9.61
N SER A 129 -10.43 -11.09 10.28
CA SER A 129 -8.99 -10.89 10.44
C SER A 129 -8.28 -12.24 10.41
N PHE A 130 -7.09 -12.28 9.80
CA PHE A 130 -6.38 -13.53 9.56
C PHE A 130 -4.86 -13.37 9.61
N GLN A 131 -4.20 -14.46 10.02
CA GLN A 131 -2.76 -14.59 10.09
C GLN A 131 -2.26 -15.65 9.10
N TYR A 132 -0.95 -15.73 8.94
CA TYR A 132 -0.26 -16.71 8.11
C TYR A 132 0.96 -17.27 8.84
N SER A 133 1.65 -18.24 8.23
CA SER A 133 2.85 -18.83 8.85
C SER A 133 4.07 -17.92 8.69
N ASN A 134 4.92 -17.84 9.72
CA ASN A 134 6.13 -17.00 9.77
C ASN A 134 5.81 -15.50 9.61
N VAL A 135 4.86 -14.99 10.40
CA VAL A 135 4.61 -13.55 10.48
C VAL A 135 5.75 -12.88 11.22
N TRP A 136 6.29 -11.82 10.64
CA TRP A 136 7.27 -10.97 11.30
C TRP A 136 6.91 -9.50 11.27
N TYR A 137 6.37 -9.02 10.15
CA TYR A 137 5.90 -7.66 9.96
C TYR A 137 4.95 -7.59 8.76
N THR A 138 3.68 -7.94 8.94
CA THR A 138 2.63 -7.76 7.93
C THR A 138 2.60 -6.30 7.48
N HIS A 139 3.13 -6.02 6.29
CA HIS A 139 3.60 -4.68 5.95
C HIS A 139 2.63 -3.92 5.07
N GLN A 140 2.37 -4.43 3.86
CA GLN A 140 1.48 -3.84 2.88
C GLN A 140 0.99 -4.91 1.90
N GLY A 141 -0.20 -4.70 1.36
CA GLY A 141 -0.73 -5.55 0.29
C GLY A 141 -1.70 -4.84 -0.62
N TRP A 142 -2.04 -5.49 -1.72
CA TRP A 142 -2.85 -4.93 -2.79
C TRP A 142 -3.70 -6.01 -3.45
N PHE A 143 -4.96 -5.67 -3.74
CA PHE A 143 -5.86 -6.50 -4.52
C PHE A 143 -5.43 -6.62 -5.98
N THR A 144 -5.74 -7.77 -6.58
CA THR A 144 -5.87 -7.90 -8.03
C THR A 144 -7.00 -7.01 -8.57
N GLU A 145 -6.97 -6.70 -9.86
CA GLU A 145 -7.97 -5.81 -10.50
C GLU A 145 -9.43 -6.30 -10.32
N ASP A 146 -9.61 -7.62 -10.24
CA ASP A 146 -10.90 -8.27 -9.98
C ASP A 146 -11.23 -8.42 -8.49
N GLN A 147 -10.36 -7.92 -7.60
CA GLN A 147 -10.46 -7.95 -6.14
C GLN A 147 -10.71 -9.34 -5.55
N LYS A 148 -10.29 -10.39 -6.26
CA LYS A 148 -10.37 -11.78 -5.81
C LYS A 148 -9.16 -12.18 -4.97
N TYR A 149 -7.96 -11.77 -5.37
CA TYR A 149 -6.73 -12.12 -4.65
C TYR A 149 -6.11 -10.91 -3.99
N PHE A 150 -5.70 -11.05 -2.74
CA PHE A 150 -4.92 -10.04 -2.03
C PHE A 150 -3.46 -10.48 -1.95
N ILE A 151 -2.57 -9.67 -2.51
CA ILE A 151 -1.13 -9.92 -2.61
C ILE A 151 -0.46 -9.14 -1.48
N LEU A 152 0.27 -9.81 -0.60
CA LEU A 152 0.80 -9.27 0.65
C LEU A 152 2.31 -9.51 0.77
N GLY A 153 3.05 -8.52 1.29
CA GLY A 153 4.44 -8.65 1.73
C GLY A 153 4.62 -8.62 3.25
N ASP A 154 5.72 -9.19 3.72
CA ASP A 154 6.13 -9.23 5.14
C ASP A 154 7.59 -8.76 5.29
N GLU A 155 7.77 -7.48 5.58
CA GLU A 155 9.03 -6.73 5.39
C GLU A 155 10.21 -7.21 6.27
N LEU A 156 9.96 -8.07 7.25
CA LEU A 156 11.02 -8.54 8.17
C LEU A 156 11.32 -10.03 8.02
N ASP A 157 10.65 -10.74 7.14
CA ASP A 157 10.76 -12.18 7.07
C ASP A 157 12.06 -12.66 6.41
N GLU A 158 12.64 -11.92 5.46
CA GLU A 158 13.93 -12.28 4.85
C GLU A 158 15.07 -12.13 5.85
N ILE A 159 15.01 -11.10 6.71
CA ILE A 159 15.99 -10.90 7.79
C ILE A 159 15.85 -11.98 8.86
N ARG A 160 14.62 -12.31 9.28
CA ARG A 160 14.37 -13.10 10.49
C ARG A 160 14.23 -14.59 10.26
N ALA A 161 13.72 -15.00 9.10
CA ALA A 161 13.55 -16.40 8.72
C ALA A 161 14.60 -16.87 7.69
N GLY A 162 15.19 -15.96 6.91
CA GLY A 162 16.34 -16.27 6.06
C GLY A 162 16.00 -17.03 4.78
N PHE A 163 14.98 -16.57 4.05
CA PHE A 163 14.61 -17.07 2.73
C PHE A 163 14.61 -15.94 1.68
N ASN A 164 14.39 -16.31 0.41
CA ASN A 164 14.20 -15.33 -0.66
C ASN A 164 12.87 -14.57 -0.48
N SER A 165 12.78 -13.34 -0.99
CA SER A 165 11.64 -12.46 -0.75
C SER A 165 10.31 -13.14 -1.02
N ARG A 166 9.37 -13.01 -0.09
CA ARG A 166 8.18 -13.87 -0.05
C ARG A 166 6.92 -13.05 -0.24
N THR A 167 6.30 -13.22 -1.40
CA THR A 167 4.98 -12.64 -1.67
C THR A 167 3.89 -13.67 -1.37
N LEU A 168 2.99 -13.34 -0.45
CA LEU A 168 1.85 -14.16 -0.06
C LEU A 168 0.63 -13.77 -0.90
N VAL A 169 -0.13 -14.77 -1.36
CA VAL A 169 -1.37 -14.54 -2.11
C VAL A 169 -2.51 -15.20 -1.37
N PHE A 170 -3.48 -14.41 -0.95
CA PHE A 170 -4.71 -14.87 -0.30
C PHE A 170 -5.87 -14.84 -1.30
N ASP A 171 -6.69 -15.88 -1.29
CA ASP A 171 -8.00 -15.88 -1.95
C ASP A 171 -9.02 -15.23 -1.00
N LEU A 172 -9.57 -14.11 -1.46
CA LEU A 172 -10.60 -13.30 -0.82
C LEU A 172 -11.91 -13.39 -1.62
N SER A 173 -12.19 -14.56 -2.22
CA SER A 173 -13.49 -14.85 -2.83
C SER A 173 -14.65 -14.80 -1.84
N ASP A 174 -14.33 -14.97 -0.57
CA ASP A 174 -15.20 -14.82 0.59
C ASP A 174 -14.42 -13.96 1.61
N LEU A 175 -14.88 -12.73 1.83
CA LEU A 175 -14.21 -11.78 2.73
C LEU A 175 -14.36 -12.18 4.20
N ASP A 176 -15.36 -12.98 4.57
CA ASP A 176 -15.54 -13.52 5.92
C ASP A 176 -14.54 -14.65 6.21
N ALA A 177 -14.07 -15.37 5.19
CA ALA A 177 -13.15 -16.48 5.33
C ALA A 177 -11.96 -16.48 4.35
N PRO A 178 -11.05 -15.48 4.39
CA PRO A 178 -9.87 -15.45 3.55
C PRO A 178 -8.94 -16.66 3.79
N VAL A 179 -8.38 -17.21 2.72
CA VAL A 179 -7.46 -18.37 2.79
C VAL A 179 -6.19 -18.12 1.99
N ILE A 180 -5.07 -18.71 2.42
CA ILE A 180 -3.84 -18.67 1.62
C ILE A 180 -4.05 -19.50 0.33
N HIS A 181 -3.84 -18.86 -0.82
CA HIS A 181 -3.95 -19.49 -2.14
C HIS A 181 -2.61 -20.03 -2.61
N THR A 182 -1.57 -19.19 -2.58
CA THR A 182 -0.21 -19.58 -2.95
C THR A 182 0.83 -18.66 -2.30
N THR A 183 2.10 -18.99 -2.49
CA THR A 183 3.24 -18.16 -2.11
C THR A 183 4.22 -18.13 -3.25
N TYR A 184 4.67 -16.94 -3.62
CA TYR A 184 5.73 -16.71 -4.57
C TYR A 184 7.03 -16.38 -3.83
N LEU A 185 8.13 -17.02 -4.23
CA LEU A 185 9.47 -16.68 -3.76
C LEU A 185 10.23 -16.00 -4.88
N GLY A 186 10.74 -14.80 -4.58
CA GLY A 186 11.59 -14.02 -5.47
C GLY A 186 12.93 -14.68 -5.74
N THR A 187 13.73 -14.03 -6.60
CA THR A 187 15.04 -14.56 -7.01
C THR A 187 16.18 -14.21 -6.05
N THR A 188 15.96 -13.29 -5.11
CA THR A 188 16.97 -12.77 -4.17
C THR A 188 16.44 -12.83 -2.74
N MET A 189 17.32 -12.54 -1.77
CA MET A 189 16.94 -12.36 -0.34
C MET A 189 16.74 -10.87 0.00
N ALA A 190 16.57 -10.00 -1.00
CA ALA A 190 16.28 -8.60 -0.72
C ALA A 190 14.91 -8.47 -0.05
N ILE A 191 14.75 -7.51 0.83
CA ILE A 191 13.50 -7.30 1.57
C ILE A 191 12.41 -6.80 0.62
N ASP A 192 11.23 -7.38 0.64
CA ASP A 192 10.07 -6.84 -0.05
C ASP A 192 9.46 -5.65 0.71
N HIS A 193 8.86 -4.67 0.00
CA HIS A 193 8.32 -3.48 0.64
C HIS A 193 6.91 -3.15 0.16
N ASN A 194 6.75 -2.13 -0.69
CA ASN A 194 5.46 -1.81 -1.29
C ASN A 194 5.30 -2.51 -2.65
N GLY A 195 4.17 -3.19 -2.82
CA GLY A 195 3.76 -3.77 -4.09
C GLY A 195 2.41 -3.24 -4.57
N TYR A 196 2.30 -3.09 -5.89
CA TYR A 196 1.14 -2.48 -6.53
C TYR A 196 0.72 -3.29 -7.76
N VAL A 197 -0.58 -3.57 -7.89
CA VAL A 197 -1.13 -4.24 -9.09
C VAL A 197 -1.53 -3.20 -10.12
N LYS A 198 -1.17 -3.45 -11.38
CA LYS A 198 -1.74 -2.76 -12.55
C LYS A 198 -1.96 -3.77 -13.67
N GLY A 199 -3.21 -4.09 -13.95
CA GLY A 199 -3.58 -5.16 -14.88
C GLY A 199 -3.07 -6.52 -14.37
N ASN A 200 -2.26 -7.19 -15.19
CA ASN A 200 -1.68 -8.50 -14.86
C ASN A 200 -0.26 -8.41 -14.28
N ASP A 201 0.18 -7.22 -13.88
CA ASP A 201 1.54 -6.97 -13.39
C ASP A 201 1.50 -6.52 -11.94
N TYR A 202 2.31 -7.16 -11.11
CA TYR A 202 2.61 -6.74 -9.75
C TYR A 202 4.00 -6.08 -9.72
N PHE A 203 4.01 -4.78 -9.41
CA PHE A 203 5.20 -3.95 -9.33
C PHE A 203 5.65 -3.89 -7.87
N LEU A 204 6.74 -4.58 -7.55
CA LEU A 204 7.26 -4.71 -6.21
C LEU A 204 8.52 -3.85 -6.03
N ALA A 205 8.47 -2.89 -5.11
CA ALA A 205 9.66 -2.29 -4.53
C ALA A 205 10.35 -3.34 -3.63
N ASN A 206 11.59 -3.66 -3.93
CA ASN A 206 12.32 -4.75 -3.28
C ASN A 206 13.70 -4.27 -2.83
N TYR A 207 13.76 -3.13 -2.13
CA TYR A 207 14.95 -2.50 -1.56
C TYR A 207 16.19 -2.68 -2.45
N THR A 208 17.13 -3.53 -2.02
CA THR A 208 18.43 -3.70 -2.67
C THR A 208 18.36 -4.42 -4.02
N ALA A 209 17.26 -5.09 -4.33
CA ALA A 209 16.99 -5.70 -5.63
C ALA A 209 16.20 -4.81 -6.60
N GLY A 210 15.93 -3.56 -6.19
CA GLY A 210 15.28 -2.55 -7.01
C GLY A 210 13.78 -2.80 -7.22
N LEU A 211 13.28 -2.44 -8.40
CA LEU A 211 11.93 -2.80 -8.84
C LEU A 211 11.94 -4.22 -9.41
N ARG A 212 11.00 -5.05 -8.98
CA ARG A 212 10.65 -6.33 -9.60
C ARG A 212 9.27 -6.22 -10.25
N VAL A 213 9.12 -6.71 -11.48
CA VAL A 213 7.85 -6.77 -12.20
C VAL A 213 7.46 -8.23 -12.36
N ILE A 214 6.38 -8.60 -11.68
CA ILE A 214 5.92 -9.98 -11.55
C ILE A 214 4.63 -10.14 -12.35
N ASP A 215 4.61 -11.10 -13.27
CA ASP A 215 3.42 -11.51 -14.02
C ASP A 215 2.51 -12.34 -13.12
N ILE A 216 1.28 -11.85 -12.93
CA ILE A 216 0.22 -12.48 -12.15
C ILE A 216 -0.97 -12.90 -13.03
N SER A 217 -0.84 -12.91 -14.35
CA SER A 217 -1.90 -13.38 -15.27
C SER A 217 -2.32 -14.83 -15.04
N GLY A 218 -1.41 -15.65 -14.50
CA GLY A 218 -1.63 -17.06 -14.16
C GLY A 218 -1.95 -17.31 -12.68
N ILE A 219 -2.24 -16.26 -11.89
CA ILE A 219 -2.36 -16.34 -10.43
C ILE A 219 -3.42 -17.35 -9.98
N GLU A 220 -4.52 -17.51 -10.71
CA GLU A 220 -5.56 -18.51 -10.41
C GLU A 220 -5.04 -19.95 -10.44
N ASN A 221 -4.07 -20.24 -11.32
CA ASN A 221 -3.41 -21.55 -11.40
C ASN A 221 -2.08 -21.57 -10.61
N SER A 222 -1.93 -20.67 -9.64
CA SER A 222 -0.71 -20.50 -8.82
C SER A 222 0.55 -20.27 -9.66
N THR A 223 0.42 -19.73 -10.87
CA THR A 223 1.53 -19.45 -11.79
C THR A 223 1.87 -17.97 -11.70
N ILE A 224 2.98 -17.67 -11.02
CA ILE A 224 3.48 -16.32 -10.79
C ILE A 224 4.95 -16.30 -11.19
N VAL A 225 5.33 -15.40 -12.08
CA VAL A 225 6.68 -15.39 -12.68
C VAL A 225 7.19 -13.98 -12.81
N GLU A 226 8.42 -13.72 -12.37
CA GLU A 226 9.06 -12.44 -12.67
C GLU A 226 9.33 -12.29 -14.17
N LYS A 227 8.90 -11.17 -14.75
CA LYS A 227 9.08 -10.87 -16.17
C LYS A 227 10.00 -9.68 -16.45
N GLY A 228 10.44 -8.96 -15.43
CA GLY A 228 11.36 -7.84 -15.57
C GLY A 228 11.79 -7.25 -14.24
N PHE A 229 12.86 -6.44 -14.28
CA PHE A 229 13.36 -5.70 -13.12
C PHE A 229 14.08 -4.43 -13.55
N PHE A 230 14.26 -3.49 -12.62
CA PHE A 230 15.16 -2.36 -12.75
C PHE A 230 15.91 -2.16 -11.43
N ASP A 231 17.23 -2.27 -11.48
CA ASP A 231 18.10 -2.21 -10.31
C ASP A 231 18.81 -0.86 -10.21
N SER A 232 18.36 -0.02 -9.27
CA SER A 232 19.00 1.25 -8.91
C SER A 232 20.08 1.09 -7.82
N TYR A 233 20.25 -0.13 -7.27
CA TYR A 233 21.21 -0.46 -6.21
C TYR A 233 22.13 -1.63 -6.62
N PRO A 234 22.96 -1.49 -7.67
CA PRO A 234 23.74 -2.59 -8.25
C PRO A 234 24.87 -3.14 -7.34
N SER A 235 25.03 -2.59 -6.13
CA SER A 235 26.10 -2.99 -5.20
C SER A 235 25.83 -4.30 -4.48
N GLY A 236 24.59 -4.78 -4.42
CA GLY A 236 24.23 -6.08 -3.84
C GLY A 236 22.72 -6.26 -3.64
N ASN A 237 22.29 -7.48 -3.33
CA ASN A 237 20.89 -7.86 -3.10
C ASN A 237 20.68 -8.46 -1.69
N SER A 238 21.34 -7.89 -0.68
CA SER A 238 21.24 -8.36 0.70
C SER A 238 19.89 -7.96 1.34
N ALA A 239 19.47 -8.69 2.36
CA ALA A 239 18.35 -8.29 3.22
C ALA A 239 18.72 -7.03 4.04
N SER A 240 18.68 -5.86 3.41
CA SER A 240 18.86 -4.54 4.02
C SER A 240 17.89 -3.53 3.41
N PHE A 241 17.66 -2.44 4.14
CA PHE A 241 16.72 -1.38 3.78
C PHE A 241 17.32 -0.33 2.82
N ASP A 242 18.38 -0.66 2.10
CA ASP A 242 18.98 0.22 1.07
C ASP A 242 18.29 -0.02 -0.27
N GLY A 243 18.23 0.99 -1.13
CA GLY A 243 17.68 0.89 -2.48
C GLY A 243 16.24 1.41 -2.60
N VAL A 244 15.41 0.76 -3.42
CA VAL A 244 14.06 1.23 -3.77
C VAL A 244 13.10 1.06 -2.60
N TRP A 245 12.59 2.19 -2.10
CA TRP A 245 11.56 2.22 -1.07
C TRP A 245 10.17 2.05 -1.68
N SER A 246 9.81 2.79 -2.73
CA SER A 246 8.51 2.63 -3.36
C SER A 246 8.55 2.87 -4.86
N VAL A 247 7.47 2.45 -5.52
CA VAL A 247 7.27 2.56 -6.96
C VAL A 247 5.86 3.07 -7.25
N TYR A 248 5.68 3.75 -8.39
CA TYR A 248 4.36 4.22 -8.82
C TYR A 248 4.16 3.89 -10.31
N PRO A 249 3.38 2.84 -10.64
CA PRO A 249 3.20 2.38 -12.02
C PRO A 249 1.98 3.01 -12.73
N TYR A 250 1.23 3.90 -12.08
CA TYR A 250 -0.13 4.27 -12.53
C TYR A 250 -0.23 5.44 -13.52
N PHE A 251 0.88 5.98 -14.05
CA PHE A 251 0.77 7.01 -15.08
C PHE A 251 0.22 6.46 -16.40
N ASP A 252 -0.68 7.23 -17.03
CA ASP A 252 -1.21 6.95 -18.37
C ASP A 252 -0.13 6.88 -19.46
N SER A 253 0.99 7.57 -19.24
CA SER A 253 2.15 7.57 -20.14
C SER A 253 2.92 6.25 -20.16
N GLY A 254 2.56 5.28 -19.30
CA GLY A 254 3.30 4.03 -19.10
C GLY A 254 4.62 4.20 -18.34
N LYS A 255 4.95 5.43 -17.91
CA LYS A 255 6.15 5.70 -17.11
C LYS A 255 5.95 5.22 -15.68
N ILE A 256 7.01 4.67 -15.11
CA ILE A 256 7.05 4.19 -13.73
C ILE A 256 8.01 5.10 -12.97
N ILE A 257 7.54 5.64 -11.84
CA ILE A 257 8.40 6.38 -10.91
C ILE A 257 8.94 5.42 -9.85
N LEU A 258 10.19 5.60 -9.46
CA LEU A 258 10.80 4.92 -8.32
C LEU A 258 11.46 5.96 -7.41
N ASN A 259 11.35 5.74 -6.11
CA ASN A 259 12.15 6.47 -5.13
C ASN A 259 13.10 5.50 -4.43
N ASP A 260 14.39 5.73 -4.62
CA ASP A 260 15.48 5.00 -4.02
C ASP A 260 16.10 5.84 -2.90
N ILE A 261 16.30 5.23 -1.74
CA ILE A 261 16.83 5.89 -0.53
C ILE A 261 18.24 6.43 -0.78
N ASN A 262 19.05 5.71 -1.53
CA ASN A 262 20.47 5.98 -1.69
C ASN A 262 20.77 6.78 -2.96
N SER A 263 20.03 6.52 -4.05
CA SER A 263 20.30 7.03 -5.39
C SER A 263 19.24 8.01 -5.92
N GLY A 264 18.12 8.17 -5.22
CA GLY A 264 17.15 9.25 -5.45
C GLY A 264 15.99 8.86 -6.38
N PHE A 265 15.58 9.79 -7.24
CA PHE A 265 14.35 9.70 -8.02
C PHE A 265 14.62 9.22 -9.45
N PHE A 266 13.85 8.22 -9.91
CA PHE A 266 13.93 7.68 -11.26
C PHE A 266 12.58 7.72 -11.97
N VAL A 267 12.63 7.92 -13.29
CA VAL A 267 11.50 7.74 -14.19
C VAL A 267 11.94 6.75 -15.26
N ILE A 268 11.29 5.60 -15.31
CA ILE A 268 11.63 4.52 -16.26
C ILE A 268 10.42 4.16 -17.13
N GLU A 269 10.68 3.33 -18.12
CA GLU A 269 9.68 2.73 -19.02
C GLU A 269 10.12 1.31 -19.33
N ALA A 270 9.18 0.39 -19.54
CA ALA A 270 9.50 -0.95 -20.00
C ALA A 270 10.20 -0.89 -21.37
N SER A 271 11.30 -1.64 -21.52
CA SER A 271 11.94 -1.82 -22.82
C SER A 271 11.04 -2.66 -23.72
N ASN A 272 10.81 -2.18 -24.95
CA ASN A 272 10.06 -2.90 -26.00
C ASN A 272 10.62 -4.29 -26.30
#